data_AF-A0A1E5ADJ7-F1
#
_entry.id   AF-A0A1E5ADJ7-F1
#
_cell.length_a   1.000
_cell.length_b   1.000
_cell.length_c   1.000
_cell.angle_alpha   90.00
_cell.angle_beta   90.00
_cell.angle_gamma   90.00
#
_symmetry.space_group_name_H-M   'P 1'
#
loop_
_entity.id
_entity.type
_entity.pdbx_description
1 polymer ?
#
loop_
_entity_poly.entity_id
_entity_poly.type
_entity_poly.pdbx_seq_one_letter_code
_entity_poly.pdbx_strand_id
1 'polypeptide(L)' 'MEEYWGVFELKEIEWILIPSEIKSERKNRAEVLAPKVKFQDIDILEQALKMGKQYEYERSELGLKIYGYR' A
#
# COMPACT_ATOMS: atom_id res chain seq x y z
N MET A 1 19.44 24.10 22.36
CA MET A 1 18.31 23.25 21.95
C MET A 1 18.92 22.21 21.04
N GLU A 2 19.09 20.98 21.55
CA GLU A 2 19.67 19.87 20.79
C GLU A 2 18.65 19.43 19.74
N GLU A 3 18.98 19.62 18.47
CA GLU A 3 18.22 19.07 17.36
C GLU A 3 18.61 17.59 17.22
N TYR A 4 17.76 16.71 17.73
CA TYR A 4 17.84 15.28 17.45
C TYR A 4 17.40 15.05 15.99
N TRP A 5 18.27 15.35 15.04
CA TRP A 5 18.20 14.76 13.71
C TRP A 5 18.65 13.30 13.84
N GLY A 6 17.78 12.48 14.42
CA GLY A 6 17.94 11.03 14.33
C GLY A 6 18.03 10.68 12.85
N VAL A 7 19.19 10.16 12.44
CA VAL A 7 19.37 9.56 11.12
C VAL A 7 18.35 8.44 11.04
N PHE A 8 17.21 8.72 10.42
CA PHE A 8 16.29 7.67 10.01
C PHE A 8 17.05 6.91 8.93
N GLU A 9 17.74 5.85 9.33
CA GLU A 9 18.08 4.76 8.44
C GLU A 9 16.75 4.25 7.88
N LEU A 10 16.36 4.77 6.72
CA LEU A 10 15.32 4.21 5.89
C LEU A 10 15.79 2.79 5.56
N LYS A 11 15.43 1.84 6.41
CA LYS A 11 15.45 0.42 6.09
C LYS A 11 14.85 0.30 4.70
N GLU A 12 15.66 -0.18 3.75
CA GLU A 12 15.28 -0.36 2.36
C GLU A 12 13.92 -1.06 2.32
N ILE A 13 12.88 -0.33 1.93
CA ILE A 13 11.60 -0.94 1.60
C ILE A 13 11.86 -1.64 0.26
N GLU A 14 12.11 -2.94 0.30
CA GLU A 14 12.37 -3.74 -0.90
C GLU A 14 11.17 -3.74 -1.86
N TRP A 15 9.94 -3.60 -1.32
CA TRP A 15 8.71 -3.49 -2.07
C TRP A 15 7.52 -2.97 -1.22
N ILE A 16 6.51 -2.43 -1.89
CA ILE A 16 5.23 -1.97 -1.32
C ILE A 16 4.10 -2.76 -1.97
N LEU A 17 3.17 -3.30 -1.17
CA LEU A 17 1.93 -3.92 -1.70
C LEU A 17 0.75 -2.96 -1.56
N ILE A 18 0.11 -2.66 -2.68
CA ILE A 18 -1.20 -2.02 -2.73
C ILE A 18 -2.25 -3.13 -2.89
N PRO A 19 -3.02 -3.47 -1.84
CA PRO A 19 -3.90 -4.63 -1.88
C PRO A 19 -5.13 -4.41 -2.77
N SER A 20 -5.62 -5.43 -3.46
CA SER A 20 -6.86 -5.36 -4.26
C SER A 20 -8.10 -5.11 -3.40
N GLU A 21 -8.06 -5.54 -2.14
CA GLU A 21 -9.16 -5.44 -1.19
C GLU A 21 -8.68 -4.84 0.13
N ILE A 22 -9.41 -3.83 0.61
CA ILE A 22 -9.23 -3.25 1.94
C ILE A 22 -10.43 -3.64 2.78
N LYS A 23 -10.18 -4.46 3.81
CA LYS A 23 -11.17 -4.81 4.82
C LYS A 23 -10.98 -3.94 6.04
N SER A 24 -12.05 -3.28 6.47
CA SER A 24 -12.09 -2.52 7.71
C SER A 24 -13.03 -3.18 8.69
N GLU A 25 -12.49 -3.61 9.82
CA GLU A 25 -13.30 -4.07 10.95
C GLU A 25 -14.18 -2.93 11.46
N ARG A 26 -15.41 -3.26 11.82
CA ARG A 26 -16.34 -2.31 12.43
C ARG A 26 -16.80 -2.90 13.75
N LYS A 27 -16.65 -2.13 14.84
CA LYS A 27 -17.14 -2.50 16.16
C LYS A 27 -17.99 -1.35 16.69
N ASN A 28 -19.12 -1.67 17.30
CA ASN A 28 -19.88 -0.69 18.09
C ASN A 28 -20.00 -1.22 19.52
N ARG A 29 -19.36 -0.51 20.46
CA ARG A 29 -19.29 -0.79 21.91
C ARG A 29 -18.85 -2.21 22.29
N ALA A 30 -19.68 -3.23 22.06
CA ALA A 30 -19.41 -4.65 22.33
C ALA A 30 -19.76 -5.60 21.16
N GLU A 31 -20.40 -5.12 20.09
CA GLU A 31 -20.80 -5.94 18.95
C GLU A 31 -19.84 -5.76 17.77
N VAL A 32 -19.36 -6.88 17.23
CA VAL A 32 -18.61 -6.92 15.97
C VAL A 32 -19.62 -6.81 14.83
N LEU A 33 -19.57 -5.70 14.10
CA LEU A 33 -20.41 -5.47 12.93
C LEU A 33 -19.76 -6.12 11.70
N ALA A 34 -20.58 -6.37 10.68
CA ALA A 34 -20.08 -6.87 9.40
C ALA A 34 -18.94 -5.96 8.88
N PRO A 35 -17.78 -6.53 8.51
CA PRO A 35 -16.64 -5.77 8.04
C PRO A 35 -16.99 -5.02 6.76
N LYS A 36 -16.51 -3.79 6.64
CA LYS A 36 -16.67 -3.02 5.41
C LYS A 36 -15.54 -3.42 4.46
N VAL A 37 -15.91 -3.96 3.31
CA VAL A 37 -14.98 -4.31 2.24
C VAL A 37 -15.00 -3.20 1.20
N LYS A 38 -13.82 -2.73 0.79
CA LYS A 38 -13.62 -1.82 -0.34
C LYS A 38 -12.66 -2.47 -1.33
N PHE A 39 -13.05 -2.54 -2.59
CA PHE A 39 -12.17 -2.96 -3.68
C PHE A 39 -11.44 -1.74 -4.25
N GLN A 40 -10.15 -1.90 -4.50
CA GLN A 40 -9.34 -0.89 -5.19
C GLN A 40 -9.39 -1.15 -6.70
N ASP A 41 -9.42 -0.08 -7.49
CA ASP A 41 -9.30 -0.17 -8.94
C ASP A 41 -7.81 -0.33 -9.31
N ILE A 42 -7.37 -1.59 -9.36
CA ILE A 42 -5.99 -1.93 -9.68
C ILE A 42 -5.62 -1.53 -11.11
N ASP A 43 -6.57 -1.51 -12.04
CA ASP A 43 -6.32 -1.14 -13.43
C ASP A 43 -5.92 0.33 -13.56
N ILE A 44 -6.59 1.23 -12.83
CA ILE A 44 -6.23 2.65 -12.77
C ILE A 44 -4.84 2.84 -12.13
N LEU A 45 -4.56 2.11 -11.05
CA LEU A 45 -3.25 2.19 -10.38
C LEU A 45 -2.11 1.69 -11.27
N GLU A 46 -2.35 0.61 -12.02
CA GLU A 46 -1.39 0.08 -12.99
C GLU A 46 -1.11 1.10 -14.12
N GLN A 47 -2.14 1.77 -14.62
CA GLN A 47 -1.98 2.82 -15.63
C GLN A 47 -1.13 3.99 -15.11
N ALA A 48 -1.35 4.43 -13.87
CA ALA A 48 -0.57 5.49 -13.25
C ALA A 48 0.93 5.12 -13.13
N LEU A 49 1.22 3.86 -12.77
CA LEU A 49 2.60 3.36 -12.67
C LEU A 49 3.28 3.27 -14.05
N LYS A 50 2.55 2.83 -15.08
CA LYS A 50 3.04 2.82 -16.47
C LYS A 50 3.42 4.23 -16.97
N MET A 51 2.65 5.24 -16.58
CA MET A 51 2.95 6.63 -16.94
C MET A 51 4.20 7.16 -16.25
N GLY A 52 4.40 6.79 -14.98
CA GLY A 52 5.56 7.22 -14.18
C GLY A 52 6.90 6.62 -14.63
N LYS A 53 6.90 5.42 -15.24
CA LYS A 53 8.10 4.68 -15.74
C LYS A 53 9.27 4.50 -14.77
N GLN A 54 9.07 4.82 -13.49
CA GLN A 54 10.13 4.91 -12.48
C GLN A 54 10.22 3.66 -11.59
N TYR A 55 9.20 2.81 -11.62
CA TYR A 55 9.07 1.69 -10.69
C TYR A 55 8.86 0.39 -11.46
N GLU A 56 9.54 -0.67 -11.02
CA GLU A 56 9.18 -2.04 -11.39
C GLU A 56 7.99 -2.48 -10.53
N TYR A 57 7.06 -3.23 -11.11
CA TYR A 57 5.89 -3.70 -10.38
C TYR A 57 5.33 -5.00 -10.94
N GLU A 58 4.60 -5.74 -10.11
CA GLU A 58 3.93 -6.99 -10.44
C GLU A 58 2.46 -6.92 -10.02
N ARG A 59 1.57 -7.40 -10.89
CA ARG A 59 0.15 -7.54 -10.61
C ARG A 59 -0.16 -8.99 -10.23
N SER A 60 -0.91 -9.15 -9.13
CA SER A 60 -1.40 -10.44 -8.65
C SER A 60 -2.85 -10.32 -8.18
N GLU A 61 -3.47 -11.44 -7.80
CA GLU A 61 -4.81 -11.45 -7.19
C GLU A 61 -4.89 -10.64 -5.89
N LEU A 62 -3.76 -10.58 -5.16
CA LEU A 62 -3.64 -9.81 -3.92
C LEU A 62 -3.58 -8.30 -4.16
N GLY A 63 -3.36 -7.85 -5.38
CA GLY A 63 -3.20 -6.44 -5.74
C GLY A 63 -1.89 -6.19 -6.48
N LEU A 64 -1.33 -5.00 -6.28
CA LEU A 64 -0.18 -4.51 -7.03
C LEU A 64 1.02 -4.37 -6.12
N LYS A 65 2.07 -5.12 -6.42
CA LYS A 65 3.34 -5.10 -5.71
C LYS A 65 4.32 -4.20 -6.48
N ILE A 66 4.72 -3.10 -5.87
CA ILE A 66 5.67 -2.12 -6.41
C ILE A 66 7.03 -2.42 -5.81
N TYR A 67 8.02 -2.66 -6.65
CA TYR A 67 9.41 -2.81 -6.27
C TYR A 67 10.10 -1.44 -6.30
N GLY A 68 11.26 -1.34 -5.65
CA GLY A 68 12.09 -0.14 -5.67
C GLY A 68 12.44 0.36 -7.08
N TYR A 69 13.06 1.54 -7.14
CA TYR A 69 13.50 2.14 -8.40
C TYR A 69 14.69 1.38 -9.01
N ARG A 70 14.88 1.55 -10.32
CA ARG A 70 16.12 1.21 -11.03
C ARG A 70 17.07 2.40 -11.07
#